data_AF-A0A239BFS0-F1
#
_entry.id   AF-A0A239BFS0-F1
#
_cell.length_a   1.000
_cell.length_b   1.000
_cell.length_c   1.000
_cell.angle_alpha   90.00
_cell.angle_beta   90.00
_cell.angle_gamma   90.00
#
_symmetry.space_group_name_H-M   'P 1'
#
loop_
_entity.id
_entity.type
_entity.pdbx_description
1 polymer ?
#
loop_
_entity_poly.entity_id
_entity_poly.type
_entity_poly.pdbx_seq_one_letter_code
_entity_poly.pdbx_strand_id
1 'polypeptide(L)' 'MTAPEDPRARFRTLPEPVDPEDTVETVDAGTTRPDTTDGDERDTLLRQAGG' A
#
# COMPACT_ATOMS: atom_id res chain seq x y z
N MET A 1 50.44 -11.24 3.40
CA MET A 1 49.79 -10.64 4.59
C MET A 1 48.59 -9.85 4.11
N THR A 2 47.38 -10.33 4.37
CA THR A 2 46.14 -9.58 4.16
C THR A 2 46.08 -8.43 5.18
N ALA A 3 45.83 -7.21 4.71
CA ALA A 3 45.69 -6.06 5.59
C ALA A 3 44.51 -6.27 6.57
N PRO A 4 44.60 -5.80 7.82
CA PRO A 4 43.48 -5.87 8.75
C PRO A 4 42.30 -5.07 8.19
N GLU A 5 41.11 -5.68 8.15
CA GLU A 5 39.90 -5.03 7.66
C GLU A 5 39.56 -3.78 8.50
N ASP A 6 39.24 -2.68 7.83
CA ASP A 6 38.87 -1.43 8.48
C ASP A 6 37.49 -1.59 9.18
N PRO A 7 37.42 -1.49 10.52
CA PRO A 7 36.16 -1.68 11.27
C PRO A 7 35.10 -0.63 10.96
N ARG A 8 35.47 0.48 10.29
CA ARG A 8 34.53 1.51 9.83
C ARG A 8 33.93 1.22 8.46
N ALA A 9 34.46 0.25 7.72
CA ALA A 9 33.98 -0.08 6.37
C ALA A 9 32.49 -0.45 6.36
N ARG A 10 32.01 -1.16 7.40
CA ARG A 10 30.60 -1.55 7.56
C ARG A 10 29.59 -0.40 7.67
N PHE A 11 30.05 0.80 8.01
CA PHE A 11 29.20 1.98 8.18
C PHE A 11 29.28 2.95 7.00
N ARG A 12 30.11 2.66 5.99
CA ARG A 12 30.24 3.49 4.78
C ARG A 12 29.17 3.20 3.74
N THR A 13 28.42 2.11 3.92
CA THR A 13 27.34 1.70 3.02
C THR A 13 26.03 1.75 3.80
N LEU A 14 25.05 2.45 3.24
CA LEU A 14 23.69 2.41 3.77
C LEU A 14 23.00 1.12 3.29
N PRO A 15 22.09 0.54 4.09
CA PRO A 15 21.23 -0.54 3.64
C PRO A 15 20.42 -0.13 2.39
N GLU A 16 19.95 -1.12 1.64
CA GLU A 16 19.05 -0.86 0.52
C GLU A 16 17.76 -0.20 1.04
N PRO A 17 17.23 0.83 0.33
CA PRO A 17 15.94 1.41 0.64
C PRO A 17 14.83 0.35 0.53
N VAL A 18 13.82 0.48 1.38
CA VAL A 18 12.62 -0.36 1.26
C VAL A 18 11.71 0.28 0.21
N ASP A 19 11.29 -0.49 -0.79
CA ASP A 19 10.37 0.00 -1.80
C ASP A 19 8.95 0.11 -1.22
N PRO A 20 8.13 1.09 -1.64
CA PRO A 20 6.78 1.26 -1.11
C PRO A 20 5.92 0.00 -1.26
N GLU A 21 6.12 -0.76 -2.34
CA GLU A 21 5.44 -2.04 -2.58
C GLU A 21 5.75 -3.08 -1.50
N ASP A 22 6.97 -3.09 -0.95
CA ASP A 22 7.39 -3.99 0.13
C ASP A 22 6.79 -3.58 1.49
N THR A 23 6.27 -2.35 1.59
CA THR A 23 5.68 -1.83 2.83
C THR A 23 4.16 -2.00 2.93
N VAL A 24 3.50 -2.31 1.81
CA VAL A 24 2.03 -2.39 1.75
C VAL A 24 1.59 -3.83 1.50
N GLU A 25 0.62 -4.28 2.27
CA GLU A 25 -0.08 -5.53 1.97
C GLU A 25 -1.16 -5.23 0.91
N THR A 26 -1.05 -5.84 -0.27
CA THR A 26 -2.03 -5.63 -1.33
C THR A 26 -3.32 -6.39 -1.02
N VAL A 27 -4.43 -5.66 -0.91
CA VAL A 27 -5.77 -6.27 -0.80
C VAL A 27 -6.29 -6.58 -2.21
N ASP A 28 -6.68 -7.83 -2.46
CA ASP A 28 -7.35 -8.22 -3.70
C ASP A 28 -8.75 -7.59 -3.76
N ALA A 29 -8.87 -6.50 -4.51
CA ALA A 29 -10.13 -5.79 -4.74
C ALA A 29 -11.07 -6.51 -5.73
N GLY A 30 -10.69 -7.67 -6.28
CA GLY A 30 -11.51 -8.44 -7.22
C GLY A 30 -12.75 -9.06 -6.61
N THR A 31 -12.77 -9.28 -5.28
CA THR A 31 -13.91 -9.92 -4.59
C THR A 31 -14.98 -8.91 -4.14
N THR A 32 -14.61 -7.66 -3.90
CA THR A 32 -15.53 -6.57 -3.54
C THR A 32 -16.07 -5.89 -4.80
N ARG A 33 -16.75 -6.64 -5.66
CA ARG A 33 -17.74 -5.99 -6.53
C ARG A 33 -18.76 -5.37 -5.59
N PRO A 34 -18.99 -4.04 -5.62
CA PRO A 34 -20.01 -3.45 -4.78
C PRO A 34 -21.33 -4.16 -5.07
N ASP A 35 -21.93 -4.74 -4.04
CA ASP A 35 -23.28 -5.30 -4.12
C ASP A 35 -24.14 -4.19 -4.69
N THR A 36 -24.72 -4.42 -5.88
CA THR A 36 -25.47 -3.39 -6.61
C THR A 36 -26.65 -2.83 -5.82
N THR A 37 -27.04 -3.50 -4.74
CA THR A 37 -28.00 -3.09 -3.73
C THR A 37 -27.69 -1.72 -3.11
N ASP A 38 -26.41 -1.41 -2.84
CA ASP A 38 -26.03 -0.11 -2.24
C ASP A 38 -26.21 1.06 -3.24
N GLY A 39 -26.15 0.76 -4.54
CA GLY A 39 -26.38 1.76 -5.60
C GLY A 39 -27.82 2.25 -5.62
N ASP A 40 -28.78 1.33 -5.46
CA ASP A 40 -30.22 1.63 -5.48
C ASP A 40 -30.66 2.42 -4.24
N GLU A 41 -30.10 2.11 -3.07
CA GLU A 41 -30.36 2.85 -1.85
C GLU A 41 -29.79 4.27 -1.92
N ARG A 42 -28.54 4.42 -2.40
CA ARG A 42 -27.92 5.74 -2.62
C ARG A 42 -28.73 6.60 -3.59
N ASP A 43 -29.15 6.05 -4.72
CA ASP A 43 -29.96 6.78 -5.70
C ASP A 43 -31.33 7.18 -5.14
N THR A 44 -31.91 6.34 -4.28
CA THR A 44 -33.15 6.65 -3.57
C THR A 44 -32.93 7.81 -2.59
N LEU A 45 -31.86 7.77 -1.79
CA LEU A 45 -31.52 8.83 -0.83
C LEU A 45 -31.22 10.16 -1.53
N LEU A 46 -30.47 10.14 -2.63
CA LEU A 46 -30.16 11.34 -3.43
C LEU A 46 -31.41 11.95 -4.05
N ARG A 47 -32.35 11.12 -4.54
CA ARG A 47 -33.64 11.59 -5.06
C ARG A 47 -34.52 12.19 -3.97
N GLN A 48 -34.50 11.64 -2.76
CA GLN A 48 -35.24 12.17 -1.61
C GLN A 48 -34.63 13.48 -1.06
N ALA A 49 -33.31 13.62 -1.14
CA ALA A 49 -32.58 14.80 -0.67
C ALA A 49 -32.72 16.04 -1.57
N GLY A 50 -33.29 15.90 -2.78
CA GLY A 50 -33.65 17.01 -3.64
C GLY A 50 -33.36 16.73 -5.12
N GLY A 51 -34.43 16.38 -5.85
CA GLY A 51 -34.52 16.70 -7.28
C GLY A 51 -34.90 18.16 -7.49
#